data_AF-A0A1S2K2E9-F1
#
_entry.id   AF-A0A1S2K2E9-F1
#
_cell.length_a   1.000
_cell.length_b   1.000
_cell.length_c   1.000
_cell.angle_alpha   90.00
_cell.angle_beta   90.00
_cell.angle_gamma   90.00
#
_symmetry.space_group_name_H-M   'P 1'
#
loop_
_entity.id
_entity.type
_entity.pdbx_description
1 polymer ?
#
loop_
_entity_poly.entity_id
_entity_poly.type
_entity_poly.pdbx_seq_one_letter_code
_entity_poly.pdbx_strand_id
1 'polypeptide(L)' 'MSERAAPFYCPYCGDEDLRPNETGHGAWDCAACNRAFQLKFLGLLAQGLQRHDSSGGDDRT' A
#
# COMPACT_ATOMS: atom_id res chain seq x y z
N MET A 1 -4.55 14.81 -6.97
CA MET A 1 -3.54 13.86 -6.46
C MET A 1 -3.52 12.69 -7.42
N SER A 2 -2.36 12.26 -7.91
CA SER A 2 -2.29 11.14 -8.85
C SER A 2 -2.75 9.86 -8.14
N GLU A 3 -3.80 9.22 -8.64
CA GLU A 3 -4.37 7.97 -8.09
C GLU A 3 -3.47 6.74 -8.32
N ARG A 4 -2.30 6.94 -8.94
CA ARG A 4 -1.33 5.89 -9.26
C ARG A 4 -0.18 5.91 -8.25
N ALA A 5 -0.32 5.14 -7.18
CA ALA A 5 0.83 4.75 -6.37
C ALA A 5 1.68 3.75 -7.18
N ALA A 6 2.95 4.07 -7.37
CA ALA A 6 3.92 3.13 -7.92
C ALA A 6 4.49 2.28 -6.78
N PRO A 7 4.53 0.94 -6.91
CA PRO A 7 5.32 0.11 -6.00
C PRO A 7 6.81 0.41 -6.23
N PHE A 8 7.59 0.40 -5.15
CA PHE A 8 9.06 0.51 -5.25
C PHE A 8 9.73 -0.86 -5.38
N TYR A 9 9.14 -1.92 -4.81
CA TYR A 9 9.71 -3.27 -4.81
C TYR A 9 8.71 -4.33 -5.28
N CYS A 10 9.20 -5.29 -6.05
CA CYS A 10 8.42 -6.45 -6.47
C CYS A 10 8.04 -7.27 -5.23
N PRO A 11 6.74 -7.54 -5.00
CA PRO A 11 6.29 -8.28 -3.82
C PRO A 11 6.77 -9.74 -3.81
N TYR A 12 7.32 -10.23 -4.92
CA TYR A 12 7.74 -11.62 -5.05
C TYR A 12 9.26 -11.84 -5.06
N CYS A 13 10.07 -10.87 -5.49
CA CYS A 13 11.53 -11.03 -5.57
C CYS A 13 12.32 -9.85 -4.98
N GLY A 14 11.66 -8.76 -4.58
CA GLY A 14 12.31 -7.60 -3.99
C GLY A 14 13.09 -6.71 -4.96
N ASP A 15 13.02 -6.98 -6.26
CA ASP A 15 13.66 -6.15 -7.31
C ASP A 15 12.86 -4.87 -7.58
N GLU A 16 13.51 -3.85 -8.13
CA GLU A 16 12.97 -2.51 -8.40
C GLU A 16 12.64 -2.27 -9.88
N ASP A 17 12.99 -3.19 -10.81
CA ASP A 17 12.61 -3.10 -12.24
C ASP A 17 11.13 -3.46 -12.44
N LEU A 18 10.27 -2.51 -12.04
CA LEU A 18 8.82 -2.58 -12.11
C LEU A 18 8.28 -1.62 -13.19
N ARG A 19 7.38 -2.13 -14.04
CA ARG A 19 6.81 -1.38 -15.15
C ARG A 19 5.28 -1.45 -15.11
N PRO A 20 4.55 -0.38 -15.45
CA PRO A 20 3.11 -0.43 -15.61
C PRO A 20 2.75 -1.42 -16.72
N ASN A 21 1.76 -2.27 -16.46
CA ASN A 21 1.29 -3.25 -17.43
C ASN A 21 -0.03 -2.81 -18.07
N GLU A 22 -0.21 -3.10 -19.36
CA GLU A 22 -1.38 -2.65 -20.14
C GLU A 22 -2.66 -3.46 -19.84
N THR A 23 -2.56 -4.57 -19.10
CA THR A 23 -3.70 -5.45 -18.79
C THR A 23 -4.80 -4.73 -17.98
N GLY A 24 -4.49 -3.62 -17.29
CA GLY A 24 -5.51 -2.80 -16.63
C GLY A 24 -4.98 -1.78 -15.62
N HIS A 25 -5.91 -1.06 -14.98
CA HIS A 25 -5.58 -0.06 -13.97
C HIS A 25 -4.83 -0.68 -12.78
N GLY A 26 -3.68 -0.11 -12.44
CA GLY A 26 -2.85 -0.59 -11.34
C GLY A 26 -2.14 -1.90 -11.62
N ALA A 27 -2.12 -2.39 -12.87
CA ALA A 27 -1.34 -3.56 -13.24
C ALA A 27 0.15 -3.21 -13.39
N TRP A 28 1.02 -4.11 -12.95
CA TRP A 28 2.47 -3.99 -12.97
C TRP A 28 3.11 -5.32 -13.33
N ASP A 29 4.25 -5.28 -14.01
CA ASP A 29 5.13 -6.42 -14.22
C ASP A 29 6.54 -6.14 -13.69
N CYS A 30 7.21 -7.20 -13.24
CA CYS A 30 8.60 -7.17 -12.81
C CYS A 30 9.49 -7.83 -13.85
N ALA A 31 10.43 -7.09 -14.43
CA ALA A 31 11.32 -7.61 -15.46
C ALA A 31 12.33 -8.65 -14.92
N ALA A 32 12.69 -8.57 -13.64
CA ALA A 32 13.68 -9.46 -13.03
C ALA A 32 13.14 -10.90 -12.80
N CYS A 33 11.85 -11.04 -12.46
CA CYS A 33 11.24 -12.35 -12.18
C CYS A 33 10.06 -12.71 -13.08
N ASN A 34 9.74 -11.85 -14.06
CA ASN A 34 8.69 -12.03 -15.07
C ASN A 34 7.29 -12.32 -14.49
N ARG A 35 6.97 -11.73 -13.34
CA ARG A 35 5.65 -11.85 -12.69
C ARG A 35 4.87 -10.55 -12.86
N ALA A 36 3.58 -10.68 -13.17
CA ALA A 36 2.63 -9.58 -13.19
C ALA A 36 1.74 -9.61 -11.94
N PHE A 37 1.32 -8.43 -11.47
CA PHE A 37 0.43 -8.25 -10.33
C PHE A 37 -0.39 -6.97 -10.47
N GLN A 38 -1.43 -6.80 -9.65
CA GLN A 38 -2.27 -5.61 -9.65
C GLN A 38 -2.35 -4.98 -8.25
N LEU A 39 -2.21 -3.66 -8.18
CA LEU A 39 -2.44 -2.87 -6.97
C LEU A 39 -3.82 -2.23 -6.99
N LYS A 40 -4.45 -2.17 -5.82
CA LYS A 40 -5.74 -1.52 -5.62
C LYS A 40 -5.69 -0.66 -4.36
N PHE A 41 -5.98 0.64 -4.52
CA PHE A 41 -6.26 1.50 -3.37
C PHE A 41 -7.64 1.16 -2.81
N LEU A 42 -7.70 0.81 -1.52
CA LEU A 42 -8.94 0.42 -0.85
C LEU A 42 -9.64 1.58 -0.11
N GLY A 43 -8.98 2.74 0.02
CA GLY A 43 -9.40 3.82 0.89
C GLY A 43 -8.60 3.89 2.20
N LEU A 44 -9.00 4.78 3.09
CA LEU A 44 -8.43 4.90 4.43
C LEU A 44 -9.13 3.90 5.37
N LEU A 45 -8.36 3.15 6.15
CA LEU A 45 -8.90 2.22 7.15
C LEU A 45 -9.40 2.99 8.38
N ALA A 46 -10.55 2.59 8.93
CA ALA A 46 -11.17 3.25 10.09
C ALA A 46 -10.27 3.29 11.34
N GLN A 47 -9.38 2.31 11.49
CA GLN A 47 -8.38 2.29 12.58
C GLN A 47 -7.48 3.53 12.56
N GLY A 48 -7.15 4.08 11.39
CA GLY A 48 -6.36 5.30 11.29
C GLY A 48 -7.11 6.57 11.69
N LEU A 49 -8.43 6.49 11.90
CA LEU A 49 -9.28 7.60 12.32
C LEU A 49 -9.58 7.58 13.83
N GLN A 50 -9.39 6.44 14.51
CA GLN A 50 -9.58 6.32 15.95
C GLN A 50 -8.53 7.19 16.65
N ARG A 51 -8.95 8.33 17.20
CA ARG A 51 -8.12 9.08 18.14
C ARG A 51 -7.89 8.16 19.33
N HIS A 52 -6.64 7.93 19.69
CA HIS A 52 -6.29 7.32 20.97
C HIS A 52 -6.72 8.28 22.08
N ASP A 53 -8.00 8.26 22.45
CA ASP A 53 -8.50 8.92 23.65
C ASP A 53 -7.93 8.14 24.83
N SER A 54 -6.70 8.52 25.20
CA SER A 54 -6.02 8.05 26.40
C SER A 54 -6.67 8.74 27.59
N SER A 55 -7.90 8.36 27.93
CA SER A 55 -8.53 8.73 29.20
C SER A 55 -7.94 7.86 30.32
N GLY A 56 -6.67 8.10 30.64
CA GLY A 56 -6.03 7.60 31.84
C GLY A 56 -6.33 8.52 33.02
N GLY A 57 -7.58 8.51 33.49
CA GLY A 57 -7.93 9.06 34.80
C GLY A 57 -7.62 8.02 35.87
N ASP A 58 -6.60 8.27 36.68
CA ASP A 58 -6.47 7.67 38.02
C ASP A 58 -6.01 8.79 38.96
N ASP A 59 -7.03 9.44 39.53
CA ASP A 59 -6.95 10.32 40.68
C ASP A 59 -6.37 9.53 41.86
N ARG A 60 -5.11 9.81 42.21
CA ARG A 60 -4.51 9.29 43.44
C ARG A 60 -4.72 10.30 44.57
N THR A 61 -5.64 9.94 45.45
CA THR A 61 -5.80 10.44 46.84
C THR A 61 -4.50 10.34 47.63
#